data_AF-A0A7X6Q5Q9-F1
#
_entry.id   AF-A0A7X6Q5Q9-F1
#
_cell.length_a   1.000
_cell.length_b   1.000
_cell.length_c   1.000
_cell.angle_alpha   90.00
_cell.angle_beta   90.00
_cell.angle_gamma   90.00
#
_symmetry.space_group_name_H-M   'P 1'
#
loop_
_entity.id
_entity.type
_entity.pdbx_description
1 polymer ?
#
loop_
_entity_poly.entity_id
_entity_poly.type
_entity_poly.pdbx_seq_one_letter_code
_entity_poly.pdbx_strand_id
1 'polypeptide(L)'
;MSYKLLFKVEAEKEWSKLDLTIKRQFKKKLVECLKNPHIPSARLNGMKNCYKIKLQSVGYRLVYEVRDKELVVSVVAVGKRERNEVYKTAIKRI
;
A
#
# COMPACT_ATOMS: atom_id res chain seq x y z
N MET A 1 12.33 -15.42 2.15
CA MET A 1 12.88 -14.29 1.38
C MET A 1 12.09 -13.04 1.73
N SER A 2 12.74 -11.88 1.93
CA SER A 2 12.06 -10.62 2.26
C SER A 2 12.09 -9.71 1.04
N TYR A 3 10.96 -9.14 0.66
CA TYR A 3 10.89 -8.10 -0.36
C TYR A 3 11.50 -6.80 0.18
N LYS A 4 12.05 -5.97 -0.71
CA LYS A 4 12.44 -4.59 -0.42
C LYS A 4 11.21 -3.69 -0.49
N LEU A 5 11.13 -2.69 0.38
CA LEU A 5 10.06 -1.69 0.37
C LEU A 5 10.52 -0.43 -0.36
N LEU A 6 9.76 -0.01 -1.37
CA LEU A 6 9.92 1.27 -2.04
C LEU A 6 8.64 2.09 -1.95
N PHE A 7 8.76 3.41 -2.04
CA PHE A 7 7.63 4.32 -2.19
C PHE A 7 7.73 5.00 -3.55
N LYS A 8 6.60 5.13 -4.26
CA LYS A 8 6.51 6.13 -5.33
C LYS A 8 6.60 7.53 -4.72
N VAL A 9 7.15 8.48 -5.44
CA VAL A 9 7.39 9.85 -4.95
C VAL A 9 6.11 10.48 -4.41
N GLU A 10 4.98 10.27 -5.06
CA GLU A 10 3.69 10.77 -4.64
C GLU A 10 3.16 10.04 -3.40
N ALA A 11 3.38 8.73 -3.31
CA ALA A 11 3.02 7.94 -2.14
C ALA A 11 3.85 8.30 -0.91
N GLU A 12 5.12 8.69 -1.11
CA GLU A 12 5.98 9.19 -0.04
C GLU A 12 5.48 10.53 0.50
N LYS A 13 5.04 11.44 -0.39
CA LYS A 13 4.39 12.71 0.00
C LYS A 13 3.07 12.49 0.73
N GLU A 14 2.29 11.48 0.34
CA GLU A 14 1.07 11.10 1.05
C GLU A 14 1.39 10.49 2.42
N TRP A 15 2.38 9.61 2.46
CA TRP A 15 2.86 8.97 3.69
C TRP A 15 3.37 10.00 4.69
N SER A 16 4.15 10.98 4.25
CA SER A 16 4.73 12.01 5.13
C SER A 16 3.66 12.86 5.81
N LYS A 17 2.50 13.06 5.17
CA LYS A 17 1.33 13.78 5.73
C LYS A 17 0.53 12.98 6.76
N LEU A 18 0.76 11.67 6.90
CA LEU A 18 0.05 10.85 7.88
C LEU A 18 0.52 11.14 9.31
N ASP A 19 -0.42 11.05 10.25
CA ASP A 19 -0.10 11.10 11.67
C ASP A 19 0.81 9.94 12.09
N LEU A 20 1.61 10.17 13.13
CA LEU A 20 2.59 9.19 13.62
C LEU A 20 1.94 7.84 13.99
N THR A 21 0.76 7.88 14.58
CA THR A 21 0.00 6.68 14.96
C THR A 21 -0.41 5.86 13.73
N ILE A 22 -0.85 6.53 12.65
CA ILE A 22 -1.24 5.87 11.40
C ILE A 22 -0.02 5.27 10.70
N LYS A 23 1.09 6.03 10.62
CA LYS A 23 2.38 5.53 10.10
C LYS A 23 2.84 4.26 10.84
N ARG A 24 2.77 4.26 12.17
CA ARG A 24 3.14 3.11 13.02
C ARG A 24 2.27 1.88 12.73
N GLN A 25 0.95 2.06 12.62
CA GLN A 25 0.04 0.96 12.31
C GLN A 25 0.29 0.37 10.92
N PHE A 26 0.49 1.21 9.90
CA PHE A 26 0.85 0.74 8.57
C PHE A 26 2.22 0.07 8.53
N LYS A 27 3.23 0.62 9.23
CA LYS A 27 4.57 0.05 9.29
C LYS A 27 4.55 -1.40 9.80
N LYS A 28 3.77 -1.69 10.85
CA LYS A 28 3.60 -3.06 11.36
C LYS A 28 3.09 -4.00 10.27
N LYS A 29 2.01 -3.62 9.58
CA LYS A 29 1.42 -4.42 8.48
C LYS A 29 2.35 -4.54 7.27
N LEU A 30 3.10 -3.50 6.94
CA LEU A 30 4.07 -3.54 5.84
C LEU A 30 5.22 -4.51 6.15
N VAL A 31 5.76 -4.52 7.36
CA VAL A 31 6.81 -5.47 7.77
C VAL A 31 6.34 -6.92 7.65
N GLU A 32 5.10 -7.22 8.05
CA GLU A 32 4.49 -8.54 7.85
C GLU A 32 4.32 -8.85 6.35
N CYS A 33 3.85 -7.87 5.58
CA CYS A 33 3.63 -7.99 4.14
C CYS A 33 4.93 -8.25 3.36
N LEU A 34 6.08 -7.73 3.78
CA LEU A 34 7.36 -7.98 3.08
C LEU A 34 7.80 -9.45 3.11
N LYS A 35 7.27 -10.25 4.05
CA LYS A 35 7.53 -11.69 4.13
C LYS A 35 6.68 -12.49 3.14
N ASN A 36 5.44 -12.07 2.91
CA ASN A 36 4.53 -12.68 1.96
C ASN A 36 3.60 -11.61 1.35
N PRO A 37 4.02 -10.96 0.26
CA PRO A 37 3.29 -9.80 -0.26
C PRO A 37 2.06 -10.16 -1.10
N HIS A 38 1.95 -11.41 -1.57
CA HIS A 38 0.79 -11.88 -2.31
C HIS A 38 -0.31 -12.37 -1.38
N ILE A 39 -1.25 -11.50 -1.04
CA ILE A 39 -2.39 -11.83 -0.19
C ILE A 39 -3.65 -11.88 -1.08
N PRO A 40 -4.18 -13.06 -1.46
CA PRO A 40 -5.28 -13.17 -2.44
C PRO A 40 -6.52 -12.35 -2.06
N SER A 41 -6.93 -12.36 -0.78
CA SER A 41 -8.07 -11.60 -0.28
C SER A 41 -7.88 -10.08 -0.31
N ALA A 42 -6.62 -9.62 -0.37
CA ALA A 42 -6.27 -8.21 -0.45
C ALA A 42 -6.10 -7.71 -1.89
N ARG A 43 -6.15 -8.59 -2.90
CA ARG A 43 -5.95 -8.24 -4.30
C ARG A 43 -6.97 -7.17 -4.75
N LEU A 44 -6.52 -6.25 -5.59
CA LEU A 44 -7.36 -5.27 -6.25
C LEU A 44 -7.85 -5.82 -7.60
N ASN A 45 -9.15 -5.67 -7.86
CA ASN A 45 -9.73 -6.03 -9.16
C ASN A 45 -9.32 -4.98 -10.19
N GLY A 46 -8.96 -5.42 -11.40
CA GLY A 46 -8.54 -4.54 -12.49
C GLY A 46 -7.09 -4.03 -12.39
N MET A 47 -6.32 -4.44 -11.38
CA MET A 47 -4.92 -4.06 -11.21
C MET A 47 -4.05 -5.29 -10.94
N LYS A 48 -3.18 -5.64 -11.88
CA LYS A 48 -2.32 -6.82 -11.75
C LYS A 48 -1.30 -6.60 -10.63
N ASN A 49 -1.05 -7.63 -9.82
CA ASN A 49 -0.09 -7.61 -8.72
C ASN A 49 -0.27 -6.50 -7.67
N CYS A 50 -1.48 -5.94 -7.60
CA CYS A 50 -1.80 -4.85 -6.67
C CYS A 50 -2.70 -5.32 -5.54
N TYR A 51 -2.39 -4.84 -4.35
CA TYR A 51 -3.00 -5.30 -3.11
C TYR A 51 -3.27 -4.12 -2.18
N LYS A 52 -4.20 -4.30 -1.25
CA LYS A 52 -4.63 -3.25 -0.31
C LYS A 52 -4.37 -3.65 1.14
N ILE A 53 -3.82 -2.71 1.90
CA ILE A 53 -3.82 -2.75 3.37
C ILE A 53 -4.92 -1.81 3.87
N LYS A 54 -5.76 -2.31 4.79
CA LYS A 54 -6.83 -1.53 5.43
C LYS A 54 -6.51 -1.33 6.91
N LEU A 55 -6.65 -0.10 7.38
CA LEU A 55 -6.76 0.23 8.80
C LEU A 55 -8.19 0.67 9.06
N GLN A 56 -9.06 -0.30 9.40
CA GLN A 56 -10.52 -0.09 9.44
C GLN A 56 -10.94 0.90 10.52
N SER A 57 -10.38 0.78 11.73
CA SER A 57 -10.74 1.61 12.90
C SER A 57 -10.49 3.10 12.69
N VAL A 58 -9.45 3.43 11.92
CA VAL A 58 -9.02 4.81 11.64
C VAL A 58 -9.39 5.28 10.23
N GLY A 59 -10.03 4.42 9.43
CA GLY A 59 -10.51 4.78 8.11
C GLY A 59 -9.40 5.08 7.09
N TYR A 60 -8.28 4.34 7.10
CA TYR A 60 -7.20 4.52 6.12
C TYR A 60 -6.98 3.28 5.24
N ARG A 61 -6.45 3.51 4.04
CA ARG A 61 -6.05 2.48 3.09
C ARG A 61 -4.68 2.80 2.50
N LEU A 62 -3.92 1.75 2.23
CA LEU A 62 -2.66 1.79 1.49
C LEU A 62 -2.75 0.77 0.35
N VAL A 63 -2.27 1.16 -0.82
CA VAL A 63 -2.15 0.29 -1.99
C VAL A 63 -0.67 0.07 -2.30
N TYR A 64 -0.31 -1.19 -2.52
CA TYR A 64 1.03 -1.56 -2.92
C TYR A 64 1.00 -2.50 -4.14
N GLU A 65 2.05 -2.39 -4.95
CA GLU A 65 2.35 -3.25 -6.09
C GLU A 65 3.47 -4.22 -5.70
N VAL A 66 3.35 -5.48 -6.12
CA VAL A 66 4.40 -6.49 -5.98
C VAL A 66 5.12 -6.68 -7.31
N ARG A 67 6.44 -6.51 -7.30
CA ARG A 67 7.32 -6.70 -8.46
C ARG A 67 8.22 -7.90 -8.21
N ASP A 68 7.73 -9.06 -8.61
CA ASP A 68 8.38 -10.36 -8.33
C ASP A 68 9.76 -10.48 -8.95
N LYS A 69 9.96 -9.87 -10.13
CA LYS A 69 11.25 -9.85 -10.83
C LYS A 69 12.33 -9.10 -10.06
N GLU A 70 11.95 -8.12 -9.24
CA GLU A 70 12.86 -7.23 -8.52
C GLU A 70 12.87 -7.53 -7.01
N LEU A 71 12.00 -8.45 -6.53
CA LEU A 71 11.71 -8.67 -5.12
C LEU A 71 11.36 -7.36 -4.38
N VAL A 72 10.53 -6.52 -5.01
CA VAL A 72 10.12 -5.20 -4.50
C VAL A 72 8.62 -5.16 -4.20
N VAL A 73 8.28 -4.56 -3.06
CA VAL A 73 6.94 -4.04 -2.76
C VAL A 73 7.00 -2.53 -2.91
N SER A 74 6.25 -1.99 -3.86
CA SER A 74 6.18 -0.55 -4.13
C SER A 74 4.87 0.01 -3.59
N VAL A 75 4.94 0.94 -2.63
CA VAL A 75 3.75 1.67 -2.16
C VAL A 75 3.35 2.69 -3.24
N VAL A 76 2.12 2.56 -3.72
CA VAL A 76 1.59 3.32 -4.86
C VAL A 76 0.71 4.49 -4.40
N ALA A 77 -0.09 4.28 -3.35
CA ALA A 77 -0.94 5.31 -2.79
C ALA A 77 -1.27 5.02 -1.33
N VAL A 78 -1.42 6.06 -0.51
CA VAL A 78 -1.92 5.96 0.86
C VAL A 78 -2.84 7.13 1.20
N GLY A 79 -3.92 6.86 1.93
CA GLY A 79 -4.84 7.93 2.30
C GLY A 79 -6.08 7.47 3.05
N LYS A 80 -6.92 8.44 3.42
CA LYS A 80 -8.21 8.20 4.07
C LYS A 80 -9.17 7.46 3.14
N ARG A 81 -10.13 6.76 3.73
CA ARG A 81 -11.25 6.11 3.05
C ARG A 81 -12.30 7.16 2.63
N GLU A 82 -11.91 8.01 1.71
CA GLU A 82 -12.75 9.05 1.12
C GLU A 82 -13.14 8.58 -0.28
N ARG A 83 -14.42 8.31 -0.57
CA ARG A 83 -14.97 8.06 -1.93
C ARG A 83 -14.14 7.17 -2.89
N ASN A 84 -13.41 6.19 -2.34
CA ASN A 84 -12.45 5.35 -3.07
C ASN A 84 -11.28 6.10 -3.75
N GLU A 85 -10.96 7.31 -3.31
CA GLU A 85 -9.88 8.15 -3.86
C GLU A 85 -8.53 7.42 -3.91
N VAL A 86 -8.16 6.69 -2.85
CA VAL A 86 -6.90 5.91 -2.84
C VAL A 86 -6.83 4.91 -4.00
N TYR A 87 -7.96 4.31 -4.39
CA TYR A 87 -7.98 3.38 -5.52
C TYR A 87 -7.92 4.11 -6.85
N LYS A 88 -8.67 5.20 -7.04
CA LYS A 88 -8.61 6.01 -8.25
C LYS A 88 -7.20 6.54 -8.50
N THR A 89 -6.56 7.01 -7.44
CA THR A 89 -5.17 7.48 -7.46
C THR A 89 -4.20 6.36 -7.78
N ALA A 90 -4.37 5.18 -7.18
CA ALA A 90 -3.52 4.04 -7.48
C ALA A 90 -3.64 3.58 -8.95
N ILE A 91 -4.85 3.54 -9.51
CA ILE A 91 -5.08 3.15 -10.91
C ILE A 91 -4.34 4.09 -11.87
N LYS A 92 -4.29 5.40 -11.60
CA LYS A 92 -3.58 6.38 -12.44
C LYS A 92 -2.05 6.24 -12.40
N ARG A 93 -1.53 5.53 -11.41
CA ARG A 93 -0.09 5.44 -11.12
C ARG A 93 0.52 4.11 -11.56
N ILE A 94 -0.26 3.17 -12.08
CA ILE A 94 0.20 1.85 -12.52
C ILE A 94 -0.07 1.73 -14.00
#